data_AF-A0A819KWI0-F1
#
_entry.id   AF-A0A819KWI0-F1
#
_cell.length_a   1.000
_cell.length_b   1.000
_cell.length_c   1.000
_cell.angle_alpha   90.00
_cell.angle_beta   90.00
_cell.angle_gamma   90.00
#
_symmetry.space_group_name_H-M   'P 1'
#
loop_
_entity.id
_entity.type
_entity.pdbx_description
1 polymer ?
#
loop_
_entity_poly.entity_id
_entity_poly.type
_entity_poly.pdbx_seq_one_letter_code
_entity_poly.pdbx_strand_id
1 'polypeptide(L)'
;MRSNYDNDLRWPFQFKVTFTLLNDLSPNNNQTTSFWPNTKSIAFQCPRSEMNIAYGISKFFPLNLFEQNENHYVQNDRMFIKIEVDFLTERPIFPSITDADELVNEEELIDTTYDNFSQLLCLQMHDNNIQQSN
;
A
#
# COMPACT_ATOMS: atom_id res chain seq x y z
N MET A 1 -12.32 1.47 11.90
CA MET A 1 -12.98 2.16 13.02
C MET A 1 -14.36 1.59 13.17
N ARG A 2 -14.93 1.61 14.37
CA ARG A 2 -16.30 1.14 14.62
C ARG A 2 -17.33 2.09 14.00
N SER A 3 -18.38 1.51 13.43
CA SER A 3 -19.52 2.22 12.87
C SER A 3 -20.84 1.58 13.31
N ASN A 4 -21.92 2.35 13.30
CA ASN A 4 -23.28 1.85 13.57
C ASN A 4 -23.76 0.83 12.53
N TYR A 5 -23.11 0.78 11.36
CA TYR A 5 -23.46 -0.11 10.25
C TYR A 5 -22.51 -1.32 10.13
N ASP A 6 -21.62 -1.56 11.10
CA ASP A 6 -20.63 -2.65 11.01
C ASP A 6 -21.27 -4.04 10.84
N ASN A 7 -22.50 -4.23 11.34
CA ASN A 7 -23.26 -5.48 11.20
C ASN A 7 -23.73 -5.75 9.76
N ASP A 8 -23.85 -4.72 8.93
CA ASP A 8 -24.29 -4.82 7.53
C ASP A 8 -23.10 -4.92 6.55
N LEU A 9 -21.87 -4.70 7.05
CA LEU A 9 -20.66 -4.73 6.25
C LEU A 9 -20.04 -6.14 6.21
N ARG A 10 -19.33 -6.43 5.11
CA ARG A 10 -18.58 -7.68 4.98
C ARG A 10 -17.30 -7.61 5.83
N TRP A 11 -17.08 -8.65 6.63
CA TRP A 11 -15.86 -8.85 7.41
C TRP A 11 -15.19 -10.20 7.08
N PRO A 12 -13.85 -10.28 7.18
CA PRO A 12 -12.91 -9.18 7.43
C PRO A 12 -12.86 -8.17 6.27
N PHE A 13 -12.44 -6.93 6.55
CA PHE A 13 -12.23 -5.90 5.54
C PHE A 13 -11.18 -6.39 4.53
N GLN A 14 -11.54 -6.38 3.25
CA GLN A 14 -10.78 -7.06 2.20
C GLN A 14 -10.59 -6.23 0.93
N PHE A 15 -10.99 -4.96 0.95
CA PHE A 15 -10.90 -4.05 -0.18
C PHE A 15 -9.47 -3.51 -0.32
N LYS A 16 -8.99 -3.35 -1.56
CA LYS A 16 -7.66 -2.80 -1.82
C LYS A 16 -7.60 -1.38 -1.29
N VAL A 17 -6.56 -1.09 -0.52
CA VAL A 17 -6.30 0.25 0.01
C VAL A 17 -5.10 0.82 -0.70
N THR A 18 -5.20 2.06 -1.16
CA THR A 18 -4.11 2.78 -1.83
C THR A 18 -3.83 4.06 -1.07
N PHE A 19 -2.58 4.25 -0.70
CA PHE A 19 -2.04 5.50 -0.15
C PHE A 19 -1.28 6.21 -1.25
N THR A 20 -1.51 7.52 -1.38
CA THR A 20 -0.80 8.36 -2.32
C THR A 20 -0.32 9.63 -1.62
N LEU A 21 0.99 9.84 -1.61
CA LEU A 21 1.61 11.10 -1.24
C LEU A 21 1.61 12.02 -2.47
N LEU A 22 0.93 13.16 -2.37
CA LEU A 22 0.80 14.09 -3.48
C LEU A 22 2.04 14.96 -3.63
N ASN A 23 2.45 15.15 -4.87
CA ASN A 23 3.46 16.09 -5.31
C ASN A 23 2.76 17.31 -5.90
N ASP A 24 2.95 18.48 -5.29
CA ASP A 24 2.22 19.70 -5.62
C ASP A 24 2.60 20.29 -6.99
N LEU A 25 3.75 19.91 -7.55
CA LEU A 25 4.21 20.40 -8.86
C LEU A 25 3.78 19.48 -10.01
N SER A 26 3.87 18.16 -9.79
CA SER A 26 3.62 17.17 -10.84
C SER A 26 2.85 15.97 -10.30
N PRO A 27 1.55 15.84 -10.63
CA PRO A 27 0.74 14.68 -10.22
C PRO A 27 1.31 13.33 -10.69
N ASN A 28 2.09 13.31 -11.77
CA ASN A 28 2.75 12.10 -12.27
C ASN A 28 3.88 11.61 -11.36
N ASN A 29 4.40 12.48 -10.49
CA ASN A 29 5.44 12.14 -9.53
C ASN A 29 4.87 11.80 -8.15
N ASN A 30 3.55 11.67 -8.01
CA ASN A 30 2.92 11.20 -6.79
C ASN A 30 3.45 9.82 -6.40
N GLN A 31 3.75 9.63 -5.12
CA GLN A 31 4.22 8.34 -4.63
C GLN A 31 3.03 7.54 -4.15
N THR A 32 2.82 6.38 -4.77
CA THR A 32 1.64 5.56 -4.53
C THR A 32 2.04 4.18 -4.05
N THR A 33 1.39 3.70 -3.00
CA THR A 33 1.53 2.34 -2.52
C THR A 33 0.16 1.77 -2.20
N SER A 34 -0.15 0.61 -2.77
CA SER A 34 -1.38 -0.10 -2.47
C SER A 34 -1.09 -1.40 -1.74
N PHE A 35 -2.04 -1.89 -0.95
CA PHE A 35 -2.02 -3.24 -0.40
C PHE A 35 -3.42 -3.86 -0.36
N TRP A 36 -3.44 -5.19 -0.32
CA TRP A 36 -4.63 -5.97 0.00
C TRP A 36 -4.59 -6.35 1.48
N PRO A 37 -5.63 -6.03 2.27
CA PRO A 37 -5.71 -6.41 3.67
C PRO A 37 -5.44 -7.91 3.91
N ASN A 38 -4.61 -8.24 4.89
CA ASN A 38 -4.47 -9.63 5.36
C ASN A 38 -5.69 -10.00 6.19
N THR A 39 -6.56 -10.86 5.64
CA THR A 39 -7.83 -11.26 6.29
C THR A 39 -7.64 -12.06 7.58
N LYS A 40 -6.42 -12.57 7.85
CA LYS A 40 -6.07 -13.21 9.12
C LYS A 40 -5.65 -12.22 10.21
N SER A 41 -5.27 -10.99 9.84
CA SER A 41 -4.85 -9.97 10.80
C SER A 41 -6.04 -9.42 11.58
N ILE A 42 -5.83 -9.16 12.88
CA ILE A 42 -6.85 -8.55 13.76
C ILE A 42 -7.16 -7.10 13.36
N ALA A 43 -6.27 -6.42 12.63
CA ALA A 43 -6.45 -5.06 12.17
C ALA A 43 -7.67 -4.88 11.24
N PHE A 44 -8.04 -5.95 10.53
CA PHE A 44 -9.08 -5.92 9.50
C PHE A 44 -10.34 -6.69 9.90
N GLN A 45 -10.44 -7.15 11.15
CA GLN A 45 -11.66 -7.78 11.65
C GLN A 45 -12.71 -6.74 12.01
N CYS A 46 -13.95 -7.20 12.20
CA CYS A 46 -15.03 -6.37 12.71
C CYS A 46 -14.61 -5.69 14.04
N PRO A 47 -14.67 -4.35 14.13
CA PRO A 47 -14.26 -3.61 15.32
C PRO A 47 -15.03 -4.03 16.57
N ARG A 48 -14.28 -4.39 17.62
CA ARG A 48 -14.84 -4.66 18.97
C ARG A 48 -14.71 -3.47 19.91
N SER A 49 -13.88 -2.50 19.52
CA SER A 49 -13.61 -1.22 20.18
C SER A 49 -13.77 -0.09 19.17
N GLU A 50 -13.73 1.17 19.63
CA GLU A 50 -13.87 2.35 18.76
C GLU A 50 -12.89 2.35 17.57
N MET A 51 -11.68 1.82 17.76
CA MET A 51 -10.67 1.67 16.71
C MET A 51 -10.10 0.25 16.68
N ASN A 52 -9.70 -0.18 15.49
CA ASN A 52 -8.84 -1.35 15.32
C ASN A 52 -7.38 -0.93 15.50
N ILE A 53 -6.48 -1.91 15.68
CA ILE A 53 -5.05 -1.62 15.59
C ILE A 53 -4.72 -1.03 14.21
N ALA A 54 -3.77 -0.10 14.19
CA ALA A 54 -3.31 0.48 12.94
C ALA A 54 -2.60 -0.58 12.09
N TYR A 55 -2.83 -0.53 10.79
CA TYR A 55 -2.08 -1.29 9.79
C TYR A 55 -1.66 -0.34 8.70
N GLY A 56 -0.36 -0.27 8.44
CA GLY A 56 0.22 0.71 7.51
C GLY A 56 1.42 0.15 6.76
N ILE A 57 2.14 1.05 6.11
CA ILE A 57 3.34 0.75 5.33
C ILE A 57 4.51 1.37 6.07
N SER A 58 5.39 0.54 6.65
CA SER A 58 6.50 0.99 7.48
C SER A 58 7.50 1.87 6.71
N LYS A 59 7.76 1.55 5.44
CA LYS A 59 8.64 2.30 4.53
C LYS A 59 7.84 2.96 3.41
N PHE A 60 6.93 3.87 3.76
CA PHE A 60 6.04 4.51 2.79
C PHE A 60 6.78 5.49 1.86
N PHE A 61 7.66 6.34 2.39
CA PHE A 61 8.42 7.30 1.61
C PHE A 61 9.77 7.61 2.28
N PRO A 62 10.88 7.66 1.53
CA PRO A 62 12.20 7.89 2.11
C PRO A 62 12.37 9.34 2.57
N LEU A 63 12.76 9.51 3.84
CA LEU A 63 12.82 10.81 4.50
C LEU A 63 13.82 11.78 3.86
N ASN A 64 14.93 11.27 3.32
CA ASN A 64 15.95 12.10 2.67
C ASN A 64 15.42 12.88 1.46
N LEU A 65 14.34 12.43 0.81
CA LEU A 65 13.72 13.17 -0.29
C LEU A 65 12.96 14.41 0.18
N PHE A 66 12.55 14.47 1.46
CA PHE A 66 11.97 15.69 2.01
C PHE A 66 13.01 16.79 2.28
N GLU A 67 14.28 16.41 2.46
CA GLU A 67 15.38 17.32 2.76
C GLU A 67 16.00 17.93 1.50
N GLN A 68 15.61 17.46 0.31
CA GLN A 68 16.11 17.98 -0.96
C GLN A 68 15.55 19.37 -1.26
N ASN A 69 16.35 20.22 -1.89
CA ASN A 69 15.95 21.56 -2.31
C ASN A 69 14.75 21.56 -3.28
N GLU A 70 14.56 20.45 -4.02
CA GLU A 70 13.44 20.24 -4.96
C GLU A 70 12.33 19.36 -4.34
N ASN A 71 12.13 19.44 -3.03
CA ASN A 71 11.00 18.78 -2.38
C ASN A 71 9.69 19.47 -2.79
N HIS A 72 8.81 18.74 -3.47
CA HIS A 72 7.47 19.19 -3.87
C HIS A 72 6.34 18.42 -3.14
N TYR A 73 6.67 17.59 -2.16
CA TYR A 73 5.71 16.82 -1.34
C TYR A 73 5.32 17.54 -0.05
N VAL A 74 6.16 18.46 0.42
CA VAL A 74 5.86 19.38 1.52
C VAL A 74 6.01 20.80 1.03
N GLN A 75 4.91 21.55 0.95
CA GLN A 75 4.90 22.95 0.54
C GLN A 75 4.18 23.78 1.59
N ASN A 76 4.74 24.94 1.94
CA ASN A 76 4.15 25.86 2.92
C ASN A 76 3.76 25.17 4.24
N ASP A 77 4.64 24.29 4.74
CA ASP A 77 4.42 23.49 5.96
C ASP A 77 3.17 22.58 5.89
N ARG A 78 2.85 22.08 4.69
CA ARG A 78 1.70 21.20 4.44
C ARG A 78 2.10 20.04 3.55
N MET A 79 1.48 18.91 3.81
CA MET A 79 1.58 17.69 3.02
C MET A 79 0.17 17.17 2.76
N PHE A 80 -0.06 16.60 1.59
CA PHE A 80 -1.33 15.98 1.25
C PHE A 80 -1.16 14.48 1.02
N ILE A 81 -1.95 13.69 1.75
CA ILE A 81 -2.03 12.25 1.60
C ILE A 81 -3.45 11.91 1.16
N LYS A 82 -3.56 11.24 0.02
CA LYS A 82 -4.81 10.69 -0.49
C LYS A 82 -4.90 9.22 -0.13
N ILE A 83 -6.07 8.79 0.35
CA ILE A 83 -6.36 7.39 0.66
C ILE A 83 -7.56 6.97 -0.18
N GLU A 84 -7.42 5.88 -0.93
CA GLU A 84 -8.48 5.31 -1.75
C GLU A 84 -8.77 3.87 -1.33
N VAL A 85 -10.05 3.54 -1.24
CA VAL A 85 -10.53 2.18 -1.00
C VAL A 85 -11.29 1.74 -2.23
N ASP A 86 -10.79 0.68 -2.87
CA ASP A 86 -11.38 0.14 -4.08
C ASP A 86 -12.34 -1.00 -3.76
N PHE A 87 -13.62 -0.75 -3.97
CA PHE A 87 -14.72 -1.69 -3.75
C PHE A 87 -15.08 -2.50 -5.01
N LEU A 88 -14.52 -2.17 -6.17
CA LEU A 88 -14.90 -2.74 -7.47
C LEU A 88 -13.91 -3.80 -7.94
N THR A 89 -12.63 -3.65 -7.60
CA THR A 89 -11.60 -4.63 -7.99
C THR A 89 -11.72 -5.90 -7.15
N GLU A 90 -11.84 -7.05 -7.83
CA GLU A 90 -11.80 -8.35 -7.17
C GLU A 90 -10.39 -8.66 -6.65
N ARG A 91 -10.32 -9.30 -5.48
CA ARG A 91 -9.05 -9.76 -4.92
C ARG A 91 -8.49 -10.85 -5.82
N PRO A 92 -7.23 -10.75 -6.30
CA PRO A 92 -6.62 -11.83 -7.06
C PRO A 92 -6.60 -13.12 -6.23
N ILE A 93 -7.09 -14.21 -6.82
CA ILE A 93 -7.02 -15.54 -6.21
C ILE A 93 -5.61 -16.08 -6.47
N PHE A 94 -4.73 -15.93 -5.50
CA PHE A 94 -3.47 -16.69 -5.49
C PHE A 94 -3.70 -18.03 -4.78
N PRO A 95 -3.22 -19.17 -5.32
CA PRO A 95 -3.25 -20.43 -4.58
C PRO A 95 -2.48 -20.26 -3.27
N SER A 96 -3.06 -20.71 -2.16
CA SER A 96 -2.42 -20.57 -0.85
C SER A 96 -1.14 -21.40 -0.83
N ILE A 97 -0.01 -20.76 -0.53
CA ILE A 97 1.22 -21.46 -0.13
C ILE A 97 0.91 -22.05 1.25
N THR A 98 0.41 -23.28 1.28
CA THR A 98 0.10 -24.03 2.51
C THR A 98 0.95 -25.27 2.72
N ASP A 99 1.98 -25.50 1.89
CA ASP A 99 2.83 -26.70 1.96
C ASP A 99 4.34 -26.42 2.06
N ALA A 100 4.76 -25.24 2.51
CA ALA A 100 6.17 -24.95 2.80
C ALA A 100 6.28 -24.38 4.21
N ASP A 101 6.62 -25.27 5.13
CA ASP A 101 6.78 -25.05 6.56
C ASP A 101 7.81 -23.98 6.93
N GLU A 102 7.51 -23.34 8.07
CA GLU A 102 8.42 -22.90 9.14
C GLU A 102 9.58 -21.91 8.83
N LEU A 103 9.55 -20.82 9.62
CA LEU A 103 10.62 -19.86 9.90
C LEU A 103 10.94 -18.82 8.82
N VAL A 104 10.04 -17.86 8.65
CA VAL A 104 10.48 -16.46 8.49
C VAL A 104 9.58 -15.60 9.36
N ASN A 105 10.20 -14.81 10.25
CA ASN A 105 9.51 -13.81 11.06
C ASN A 105 8.54 -13.01 10.17
N GLU A 106 7.25 -12.99 10.49
CA GLU A 106 6.21 -12.39 9.64
C GLU A 106 6.39 -10.87 9.43
N GLU A 107 7.31 -10.22 10.15
CA GLU A 107 7.72 -8.83 9.92
C GLU A 107 8.73 -8.66 8.76
N GLU A 108 9.43 -9.72 8.33
CA GLU A 108 10.53 -9.66 7.34
C GLU A 108 10.11 -10.10 5.92
N LEU A 109 9.02 -10.88 5.80
CA LEU A 109 8.51 -11.40 4.51
C LEU A 109 7.74 -10.36 3.68
N ILE A 110 7.27 -9.29 4.33
CA ILE A 110 6.60 -8.19 3.63
C ILE A 110 7.63 -7.36 2.86
N ASP A 111 8.85 -7.21 3.37
CA ASP A 111 9.89 -6.32 2.82
C ASP A 111 10.47 -6.90 1.51
N THR A 112 10.79 -8.19 1.48
CA THR A 112 11.44 -8.84 0.31
C THR A 112 10.47 -9.17 -0.82
N THR A 113 9.24 -9.56 -0.51
CA THR A 113 8.26 -9.91 -1.55
C THR A 113 7.74 -8.63 -2.23
N TYR A 114 7.48 -7.55 -1.49
CA TYR A 114 7.14 -6.26 -2.09
C TYR A 114 8.30 -5.63 -2.86
N ASP A 115 9.52 -5.64 -2.32
CA ASP A 115 10.68 -5.11 -3.05
C ASP A 115 10.90 -5.86 -4.37
N ASN A 116 10.74 -7.18 -4.39
CA ASN A 116 10.89 -7.96 -5.62
C ASN A 116 9.79 -7.66 -6.65
N PHE A 117 8.52 -7.55 -6.24
CA PHE A 117 7.43 -7.21 -7.17
C PHE A 117 7.51 -5.77 -7.66
N SER A 118 7.88 -4.82 -6.80
CA SER A 118 8.07 -3.42 -7.16
C SER A 118 9.30 -3.22 -8.05
N GLN A 119 10.43 -3.90 -7.79
CA GLN A 119 11.61 -3.87 -8.67
C GLN A 119 11.32 -4.51 -10.03
N LEU A 120 10.61 -5.65 -10.07
CA LEU A 120 10.21 -6.29 -11.32
C LEU A 120 9.30 -5.39 -12.17
N LEU A 121 8.35 -4.69 -11.54
CA LEU A 121 7.48 -3.74 -12.23
C LEU A 121 8.27 -2.51 -12.72
N CYS A 122 9.20 -1.98 -11.94
CA CYS A 122 10.04 -0.84 -12.34
C CYS A 122 11.01 -1.19 -13.49
N LEU A 123 11.54 -2.41 -13.54
CA LEU A 123 12.39 -2.89 -14.65
C LEU A 123 11.58 -3.04 -15.94
N GLN A 124 10.38 -3.62 -15.87
CA GLN A 124 9.50 -3.77 -17.04
C GLN A 124 9.05 -2.43 -17.63
N MET A 125 8.96 -1.37 -16.83
CA MET A 125 8.61 -0.03 -17.30
C MET A 125 9.79 0.71 -17.94
N HIS A 126 11.04 0.39 -17.56
CA HIS A 126 12.23 0.94 -18.22
C HIS A 126 12.48 0.29 -19.59
N ASP A 127 12.28 -1.02 -19.71
CA ASP A 127 12.48 -1.74 -20.98
C ASP A 127 11.49 -1.30 -22.08
N ASN A 128 10.26 -0.92 -21.69
CA ASN A 128 9.25 -0.43 -22.64
C ASN A 128 9.51 1.00 -23.14
N ASN A 129 10.27 1.83 -22.40
CA ASN A 129 10.62 3.18 -22.83
C ASN A 129 11.83 3.23 -23.77
N ILE A 130 12.67 2.19 -23.78
CA ILE A 130 13.84 2.13 -24.67
C ILE A 130 13.45 1.63 -26.09
N GLN A 131 12.31 0.94 -26.24
CA GLN A 131 11.85 0.43 -27.53
C GLN A 131 10.98 1.41 -28.36
N GLN A 132 10.65 2.59 -27.83
CA GLN A 132 9.86 3.61 -28.56
C GLN A 132 10.69 4.78 -29.10
N SER A 133 12.00 4.81 -28.88
CA SER A 133 12.92 5.76 -29.51
C SER A 133 13.75 5.08 -30.61
N ASN A 134 13.15 4.91 -31.79
CA ASN A 134 13.84 4.77 -33.08
C ASN A 134 12.93 5.28 -34.19
#